data_AF-A0A6N8FS10-F1
#
_entry.id   AF-A0A6N8FS10-F1
#
_cell.length_a   1.000
_cell.length_b   1.000
_cell.length_c   1.000
_cell.angle_alpha   90.00
_cell.angle_beta   90.00
_cell.angle_gamma   90.00
#
_symmetry.space_group_name_H-M   'P 1'
#
loop_
_entity.id
_entity.type
_entity.pdbx_description
1 polymer ?
#
loop_
_entity_poly.entity_id
_entity_poly.type
_entity_poly.pdbx_seq_one_letter_code
_entity_poly.pdbx_strand_id
1 'polypeptide(L)'
;MGCENINLKSRKIRIYPNPELNKVWRRWLAACRYCFNQAIDYQRKNGRIGKRKLRNVIMQSNLPQWVKDSPCHIRQNAIFDAHQAFSASRDAKFRSCRDRQQPIKFNDCNFSQGMWYPKLVKGLKFIASELIPTSCEYCTQLTFSKGQWFAIFPIHTETTKLDLDGVIALDPGVRTFLTGFDGHRFIEFGRGDIGRITRLCQHLDDLISRVRLALSRQRKRMRQAANRLRLKIRNLIDEAHWQIAHYLTHNYRIIFLPTFETSQMVSRARRKIRSKTVRAILGWAHYRFELFLDHQARTTGSTVIKGSEAYSSKTCTHCGHIHQSLGGSKIFKCKSCGNTLPRDFNGALGFMLRALRDSSFTVSDDGVAIAALSSDYPYCVA
;
A
#
# COMPACT_ATOMS: atom_id res chain seq x y z
N MET A 1 -30.62 11.81 7.05
CA MET A 1 -30.23 12.24 5.70
C MET A 1 -29.08 11.36 5.27
N GLY A 2 -29.33 10.52 4.26
CA GLY A 2 -28.48 9.40 3.90
C GLY A 2 -27.05 9.82 3.53
N CYS A 3 -26.07 9.09 4.04
CA CYS A 3 -24.73 9.09 3.46
C CYS A 3 -24.82 8.42 2.09
N GLU A 4 -25.15 9.17 1.05
CA GLU A 4 -24.73 8.81 -0.30
C GLU A 4 -23.21 8.58 -0.22
N ASN A 5 -22.77 7.37 -0.55
CA ASN A 5 -21.36 7.05 -0.67
C ASN A 5 -20.82 7.88 -1.84
N ILE A 6 -20.30 9.07 -1.54
CA ILE A 6 -19.64 9.91 -2.52
C ILE A 6 -18.41 9.10 -3.00
N ASN A 7 -18.40 8.64 -4.26
CA ASN A 7 -17.34 7.82 -4.87
C ASN A 7 -16.03 8.62 -5.07
N LEU A 8 -15.50 9.19 -3.99
CA LEU A 8 -14.29 10.00 -3.97
C LEU A 8 -13.07 9.10 -3.74
N LYS A 9 -12.16 9.07 -4.72
CA LYS A 9 -10.81 8.51 -4.54
C LYS A 9 -9.83 9.61 -4.24
N SER A 10 -8.83 9.30 -3.42
CA SER A 10 -7.73 10.21 -3.11
C SER A 10 -6.60 10.03 -4.12
N ARG A 11 -6.43 10.99 -5.03
CA ARG A 11 -5.27 11.05 -5.94
C ARG A 11 -4.10 11.71 -5.23
N LYS A 12 -2.96 11.01 -5.20
CA LYS A 12 -1.76 11.42 -4.48
C LYS A 12 -0.64 11.80 -5.44
N ILE A 13 -0.37 13.10 -5.56
CA ILE A 13 0.56 13.67 -6.53
C ILE A 13 1.86 14.07 -5.83
N ARG A 14 3.00 13.77 -6.44
CA ARG A 14 4.32 14.14 -5.92
C ARG A 14 4.59 15.62 -6.18
N ILE A 15 5.02 16.35 -5.14
CA ILE A 15 5.34 17.78 -5.22
C ILE A 15 6.79 18.06 -4.85
N TYR A 16 7.37 19.04 -5.57
CA TYR A 16 8.73 19.55 -5.44
C TYR A 16 8.68 21.07 -5.21
N PRO A 17 8.48 21.51 -3.95
CA PRO A 17 8.52 22.92 -3.63
C PRO A 17 9.94 23.48 -3.76
N ASN A 18 10.05 24.76 -4.16
CA ASN A 18 11.32 25.47 -4.05
C ASN A 18 11.77 25.58 -2.57
N PRO A 19 13.05 25.88 -2.29
CA PRO A 19 13.57 25.87 -0.92
C PRO A 19 12.82 26.76 0.06
N GLU A 20 12.37 27.94 -0.37
CA GLU A 20 11.64 28.89 0.48
C GLU A 20 10.22 28.41 0.78
N LEU A 21 9.49 27.91 -0.21
CA LEU A 21 8.16 27.30 -0.03
C LEU A 21 8.23 26.08 0.89
N ASN A 22 9.28 25.26 0.73
CA ASN A 22 9.51 24.14 1.62
C ASN A 22 9.69 24.61 3.08
N LYS A 23 10.42 25.70 3.35
CA LYS A 23 10.53 26.24 4.72
C LYS A 23 9.16 26.68 5.25
N VAL A 24 8.36 27.36 4.43
CA VAL A 24 7.00 27.79 4.81
C VAL A 24 6.13 26.59 5.17
N TRP A 25 6.02 25.60 4.29
CA TRP A 25 5.21 24.40 4.56
C TRP A 25 5.74 23.58 5.75
N ARG A 26 7.05 23.58 6.00
CA ARG A 26 7.64 22.97 7.21
C ARG A 26 7.25 23.71 8.49
N ARG A 27 7.16 25.04 8.48
CA ARG A 27 6.64 25.83 9.60
C ARG A 27 5.17 25.52 9.85
N TRP A 28 4.37 25.42 8.79
CA TRP A 28 2.96 25.02 8.87
C TRP A 28 2.78 23.63 9.48
N LEU A 29 3.59 22.63 9.09
CA LEU A 29 3.60 21.31 9.73
C LEU A 29 3.93 21.37 11.21
N ALA A 30 4.92 22.16 11.59
CA ALA A 30 5.31 22.31 12.99
C ALA A 30 4.17 22.94 13.82
N ALA A 31 3.46 23.92 13.27
CA ALA A 31 2.32 24.56 13.91
C ALA A 31 1.15 23.58 14.07
N CYS A 32 0.83 22.80 13.03
CA CYS A 32 -0.18 21.74 13.11
C CYS A 32 0.15 20.71 14.18
N ARG A 33 1.41 20.23 14.24
CA ARG A 33 1.88 19.30 15.28
C ARG A 33 1.74 19.90 16.68
N TYR A 34 2.12 21.17 16.84
CA TYR A 34 2.01 21.86 18.12
C TYR A 34 0.56 21.92 18.59
N CYS A 35 -0.36 22.42 17.76
CA CYS A 35 -1.79 22.51 18.09
C CYS A 35 -2.41 21.13 18.35
N PHE A 36 -2.05 20.10 17.58
CA PHE A 36 -2.48 18.72 17.82
C PHE A 36 -2.06 18.22 19.21
N ASN A 37 -0.78 18.39 19.56
CA ASN A 37 -0.25 17.89 20.83
C ASN A 37 -0.83 18.66 22.02
N GLN A 38 -1.04 19.98 21.90
CA GLN A 38 -1.72 20.78 22.92
C GLN A 38 -3.17 20.31 23.13
N ALA A 39 -3.89 19.99 22.04
CA ALA A 39 -5.24 19.47 22.12
C ALA A 39 -5.30 18.10 22.83
N ILE A 40 -4.39 17.17 22.51
CA ILE A 40 -4.31 15.88 23.20
C ILE A 40 -3.97 16.07 24.69
N ASP A 41 -3.00 16.93 25.02
CA ASP A 41 -2.61 17.18 26.41
C ASP A 41 -3.77 17.76 27.23
N TYR A 42 -4.47 18.74 26.66
CA TYR A 42 -5.65 19.33 27.29
C TYR A 42 -6.74 18.28 27.56
N GLN A 43 -7.02 17.41 26.59
CA GLN A 43 -8.04 16.36 26.73
C GLN A 43 -7.65 15.27 27.72
N ARG A 44 -6.35 14.96 27.85
CA ARG A 44 -5.86 14.02 28.88
C ARG A 44 -6.06 14.58 30.29
N LYS A 45 -5.87 15.88 30.48
CA LYS A 45 -6.00 16.55 31.79
C LYS A 45 -7.45 16.83 32.18
N ASN A 46 -8.27 17.28 31.24
CA ASN A 46 -9.62 17.80 31.51
C ASN A 46 -10.75 16.88 31.01
N GLY A 47 -10.40 15.73 30.43
CA GLY A 47 -11.36 14.84 29.78
C GLY A 47 -11.79 15.32 28.39
N ARG A 48 -12.68 14.55 27.77
CA ARG A 48 -13.18 14.82 26.42
C ARG A 48 -14.20 15.95 26.43
N ILE A 49 -13.96 17.00 25.65
CA ILE A 49 -14.91 18.08 25.39
C ILE A 49 -15.26 18.14 23.90
N GLY A 50 -16.34 18.84 23.54
CA GLY A 50 -16.76 18.96 22.14
C GLY A 50 -15.71 19.61 21.23
N LYS A 51 -15.57 19.12 20.00
CA LYS A 51 -14.54 19.55 19.03
C LYS A 51 -14.42 21.06 18.84
N ARG A 52 -15.54 21.79 18.76
CA ARG A 52 -15.56 23.25 18.59
C ARG A 52 -15.09 23.99 19.85
N LYS A 53 -15.50 23.51 21.04
CA LYS A 53 -15.06 24.03 22.34
C LYS A 53 -13.54 23.84 22.49
N LEU A 54 -13.03 22.65 22.18
CA LEU A 54 -11.58 22.37 22.21
C LEU A 54 -10.80 23.30 21.28
N ARG A 55 -11.29 23.49 20.05
CA ARG A 55 -10.69 24.42 19.09
C ARG A 55 -10.60 25.83 19.66
N ASN A 56 -11.66 26.34 20.30
CA ASN A 56 -11.63 27.68 20.90
C ASN A 56 -10.62 27.77 22.04
N VAL A 57 -10.63 26.81 22.98
CA VAL A 57 -9.70 26.76 24.12
C VAL A 57 -8.24 26.78 23.64
N ILE A 58 -7.87 25.91 22.70
CA ILE A 58 -6.50 25.83 22.21
C ILE A 58 -6.11 27.06 21.37
N MET A 59 -7.01 27.57 20.53
CA MET A 59 -6.72 28.74 19.67
C MET A 59 -6.62 30.05 20.46
N GLN A 60 -7.30 30.17 21.60
CA GLN A 60 -7.24 31.33 22.51
C GLN A 60 -6.15 31.20 23.58
N SER A 61 -5.55 30.02 23.73
CA SER A 61 -4.40 29.81 24.62
C SER A 61 -3.20 30.68 24.22
N ASN A 62 -2.19 30.73 25.10
CA ASN A 62 -0.94 31.44 24.85
C ASN A 62 -0.06 30.70 23.81
N LEU A 63 -0.50 30.73 22.55
CA LEU A 63 0.23 30.15 21.42
C LEU A 63 1.49 30.99 21.10
N PRO A 64 2.65 30.36 20.89
CA PRO A 64 3.85 31.05 20.42
C PRO A 64 3.62 31.82 19.12
N GLN A 65 4.32 32.94 18.92
CA GLN A 65 4.14 33.80 17.75
C GLN A 65 4.31 33.05 16.43
N TRP A 66 5.34 32.20 16.32
CA TRP A 66 5.57 31.39 15.11
C TRP A 66 4.42 30.43 14.77
N VAL A 67 3.58 30.05 15.73
CA VAL A 67 2.35 29.26 15.50
C VAL A 67 1.23 30.19 15.02
N LYS A 68 1.10 31.38 15.61
CA LYS A 68 0.10 32.38 15.23
C LYS A 68 0.30 32.87 13.79
N ASP A 69 1.54 32.97 13.34
CA ASP A 69 1.91 33.36 11.95
C ASP A 69 1.46 32.32 10.89
N SER A 70 1.09 31.11 11.32
CA SER A 70 0.58 30.09 10.40
C SER A 70 -0.94 30.23 10.15
N PRO A 71 -1.44 29.82 8.97
CA PRO A 71 -2.86 29.93 8.64
C PRO A 71 -3.78 29.32 9.71
N CYS A 72 -4.92 29.94 9.94
CA CYS A 72 -5.82 29.52 11.03
C CYS A 72 -6.48 28.16 10.74
N HIS A 73 -6.90 27.86 9.51
CA HIS A 73 -7.65 26.64 9.21
C HIS A 73 -6.80 25.38 9.41
N ILE A 74 -5.52 25.40 9.03
CA ILE A 74 -4.65 24.23 9.18
C ILE A 74 -4.44 23.86 10.65
N ARG A 75 -4.36 24.87 11.53
CA ARG A 75 -4.26 24.68 12.99
C ARG A 75 -5.55 24.10 13.57
N GLN A 76 -6.69 24.62 13.13
CA GLN A 76 -8.01 24.13 13.54
C GLN A 76 -8.23 22.67 13.12
N ASN A 77 -7.88 22.33 11.87
CA ASN A 77 -7.99 20.97 11.35
C ASN A 77 -7.09 20.00 12.13
N ALA A 78 -5.90 20.44 12.55
CA ALA A 78 -5.03 19.63 13.42
C ALA A 78 -5.65 19.40 14.82
N ILE A 79 -6.39 20.36 15.38
CA ILE A 79 -7.12 20.18 16.65
C ILE A 79 -8.30 19.21 16.47
N PHE A 80 -9.01 19.28 15.34
CA PHE A 80 -10.09 18.33 15.05
C PHE A 80 -9.56 16.91 14.86
N ASP A 81 -8.41 16.75 14.20
CA ASP A 81 -7.72 15.45 14.11
C ASP A 81 -7.35 14.91 15.52
N ALA A 82 -6.89 15.77 16.43
CA ALA A 82 -6.57 15.38 17.80
C ALA A 82 -7.81 14.91 18.55
N HIS A 83 -8.91 15.66 18.45
CA HIS A 83 -10.19 15.26 19.04
C HIS A 83 -10.68 13.91 18.49
N GLN A 84 -10.58 13.70 17.17
CA GLN A 84 -10.97 12.43 16.55
C GLN A 84 -10.08 11.28 17.05
N ALA A 85 -8.76 11.47 17.10
CA ALA A 85 -7.83 10.46 17.61
C ALA A 85 -8.12 10.11 19.09
N PHE A 86 -8.36 11.11 19.93
CA PHE A 86 -8.70 10.91 21.35
C PHE A 86 -10.07 10.23 21.54
N SER A 87 -11.02 10.52 20.65
CA SER A 87 -12.34 9.87 20.67
C SER A 87 -12.25 8.39 20.30
N ALA A 88 -11.35 8.04 19.37
CA ALA A 88 -11.08 6.64 19.01
C ALA A 88 -10.29 5.89 20.09
N SER A 89 -9.40 6.57 20.82
CA SER A 89 -8.63 5.99 21.92
C SER A 89 -8.20 7.09 22.91
N ARG A 90 -8.54 6.92 24.19
CA ARG A 90 -8.12 7.86 25.26
C ARG A 90 -6.59 7.94 25.40
N ASP A 91 -5.87 6.91 24.93
CA ASP A 91 -4.40 6.84 24.91
C ASP A 91 -3.78 7.36 23.59
N ALA A 92 -4.54 8.16 22.82
CA ALA A 92 -4.06 8.78 21.59
C ALA A 92 -2.68 9.43 21.77
N LYS A 93 -1.72 9.02 20.95
CA LYS A 93 -0.31 9.44 21.05
C LYS A 93 -0.10 10.84 20.49
N PHE A 94 0.86 11.57 21.07
CA PHE A 94 1.36 12.80 20.49
C PHE A 94 2.02 12.57 19.13
N ARG A 95 1.88 13.53 18.22
CA ARG A 95 2.59 13.57 16.94
C ARG A 95 4.04 13.97 17.16
N SER A 96 4.95 13.28 16.49
CA SER A 96 6.39 13.51 16.51
C SER A 96 6.90 14.16 15.21
N CYS A 97 7.97 14.94 15.30
CA CYS A 97 8.69 15.41 14.11
C CYS A 97 9.32 14.25 13.31
N ARG A 98 9.47 13.08 13.93
CA ARG A 98 10.00 11.84 13.35
C ARG A 98 8.91 10.93 12.78
N ASP A 99 7.64 11.33 12.86
CA ASP A 99 6.55 10.55 12.29
C ASP A 99 6.75 10.31 10.80
N ARG A 100 6.41 9.09 10.37
CA ARG A 100 6.62 8.63 9.00
C ARG A 100 5.85 9.47 7.99
N GLN A 101 4.67 9.96 8.38
CA GLN A 101 3.79 10.80 7.60
C GLN A 101 3.30 11.95 8.48
N GLN A 102 3.37 13.17 7.96
CA GLN A 102 2.95 14.38 8.64
C GLN A 102 2.00 15.15 7.70
N PRO A 103 0.69 15.14 7.96
CA PRO A 103 -0.30 15.78 7.10
C PRO A 103 -0.59 17.22 7.54
N ILE A 104 -0.90 18.08 6.56
CA ILE A 104 -1.57 19.37 6.69
C ILE A 104 -2.89 19.25 5.93
N LYS A 105 -4.01 19.41 6.63
CA LYS A 105 -5.35 19.39 6.02
C LYS A 105 -5.84 20.80 5.76
N PHE A 106 -6.35 21.03 4.57
CA PHE A 106 -6.85 22.31 4.10
C PHE A 106 -8.35 22.21 3.86
N ASN A 107 -9.05 23.33 4.04
CA ASN A 107 -10.43 23.44 3.59
C ASN A 107 -10.43 23.63 2.06
N ASP A 108 -11.55 23.30 1.42
CA ASP A 108 -11.87 23.56 0.01
C ASP A 108 -11.41 24.95 -0.46
N CYS A 109 -11.81 26.01 0.25
CA CYS A 109 -11.51 27.40 -0.12
C CYS A 109 -10.03 27.80 0.01
N ASN A 110 -9.18 26.94 0.59
CA ASN A 110 -7.76 27.25 0.79
C ASN A 110 -6.88 26.89 -0.41
N PHE A 111 -7.42 26.15 -1.39
CA PHE A 111 -6.71 25.79 -2.61
C PHE A 111 -7.36 26.47 -3.81
N SER A 112 -6.64 27.44 -4.39
CA SER A 112 -7.09 28.21 -5.54
C SER A 112 -5.91 28.67 -6.38
N GLN A 113 -6.14 28.90 -7.68
CA GLN A 113 -5.10 29.26 -8.64
C GLN A 113 -3.92 28.25 -8.64
N GLY A 114 -4.21 26.97 -8.41
CA GLY A 114 -3.22 25.89 -8.34
C GLY A 114 -2.32 25.91 -7.10
N MET A 115 -2.68 26.65 -6.05
CA MET A 115 -1.82 26.85 -4.88
C MET A 115 -2.60 26.83 -3.55
N TRP A 116 -1.97 26.36 -2.48
CA TRP A 116 -2.48 26.49 -1.12
C TRP A 116 -2.15 27.87 -0.55
N TYR A 117 -3.18 28.64 -0.20
CA TYR A 117 -3.07 30.02 0.29
C TYR A 117 -2.25 30.94 -0.65
N PRO A 118 -2.68 31.15 -1.92
CA PRO A 118 -1.89 31.87 -2.93
C PRO A 118 -1.40 33.26 -2.47
N LYS A 119 -2.20 33.97 -1.68
CA LYS A 119 -1.82 35.28 -1.10
C LYS A 119 -0.64 35.18 -0.13
N LEU A 120 -0.56 34.11 0.67
CA LEU A 120 0.49 33.92 1.69
C LEU A 120 1.80 33.39 1.10
N VAL A 121 1.74 32.74 -0.06
CA VAL A 121 2.91 32.16 -0.74
C VAL A 121 3.18 32.84 -2.08
N LYS A 122 2.80 34.12 -2.20
CA LYS A 122 2.98 34.92 -3.42
C LYS A 122 4.45 34.89 -3.88
N GLY A 123 4.67 34.58 -5.16
CA GLY A 123 5.99 34.47 -5.76
C GLY A 123 6.71 33.14 -5.52
N LEU A 124 6.19 32.28 -4.64
CA LEU A 124 6.73 30.95 -4.41
C LEU A 124 6.15 29.94 -5.39
N LYS A 125 6.96 28.94 -5.76
CA LYS A 125 6.60 27.97 -6.79
C LYS A 125 6.93 26.54 -6.34
N PHE A 126 6.20 25.58 -6.89
CA PHE A 126 6.53 24.18 -6.83
C PHE A 126 6.33 23.54 -8.20
N ILE A 127 6.97 22.39 -8.41
CA ILE A 127 6.74 21.52 -9.56
C ILE A 127 5.96 20.31 -9.07
N ALA A 128 4.96 19.86 -9.83
CA ALA A 128 4.25 18.62 -9.58
C ALA A 128 4.69 17.55 -10.58
N SER A 129 4.62 16.27 -10.21
CA SER A 129 4.90 15.15 -11.13
C SER A 129 3.85 14.98 -12.22
N GLU A 130 2.66 15.52 -12.00
CA GLU A 130 1.48 15.41 -12.86
C GLU A 130 0.71 16.74 -12.81
N LEU A 131 -0.20 16.94 -13.77
CA LEU A 131 -1.10 18.08 -13.78
C LEU A 131 -1.97 18.12 -12.51
N ILE A 132 -1.98 19.26 -11.84
CA ILE A 132 -2.83 19.51 -10.68
C ILE A 132 -4.04 20.35 -11.10
N PRO A 133 -5.19 20.20 -10.44
CA PRO A 133 -6.33 21.07 -10.71
C PRO A 133 -6.03 22.51 -10.28
N THR A 134 -6.71 23.48 -10.89
CA THR A 134 -6.57 24.91 -10.55
C THR A 134 -7.37 25.29 -9.30
N SER A 135 -8.47 24.58 -9.03
CA SER A 135 -9.30 24.70 -7.83
C SER A 135 -9.81 23.31 -7.44
N CYS A 136 -10.30 23.15 -6.20
CA CYS A 136 -10.85 21.89 -5.74
C CYS A 136 -12.04 22.17 -4.82
N GLU A 137 -13.20 21.60 -5.15
CA GLU A 137 -14.45 21.75 -4.39
C GLU A 137 -14.40 21.07 -3.01
N TYR A 138 -13.40 20.21 -2.81
CA TYR A 138 -13.26 19.41 -1.61
C TYR A 138 -11.99 19.75 -0.83
N CYS A 139 -11.97 19.38 0.44
CA CYS A 139 -10.80 19.52 1.30
C CYS A 139 -9.59 18.77 0.72
N THR A 140 -8.45 19.47 0.64
CA THR A 140 -7.19 18.92 0.15
C THR A 140 -6.20 18.68 1.28
N GLN A 141 -5.15 17.90 1.03
CA GLN A 141 -4.12 17.63 2.04
C GLN A 141 -2.70 17.68 1.45
N LEU A 142 -1.77 18.35 2.12
CA LEU A 142 -0.33 18.22 1.88
C LEU A 142 0.26 17.26 2.90
N THR A 143 0.97 16.22 2.44
CA THR A 143 1.61 15.23 3.30
C THR A 143 3.11 15.22 3.10
N PHE A 144 3.85 15.40 4.18
CA PHE A 144 5.30 15.19 4.18
C PHE A 144 5.62 13.79 4.70
N SER A 145 6.26 12.97 3.87
CA SER A 145 6.59 11.59 4.20
C SER A 145 7.97 11.25 3.67
N LYS A 146 8.86 10.69 4.50
CA LYS A 146 10.18 10.17 4.06
C LYS A 146 11.04 11.17 3.26
N GLY A 147 10.99 12.47 3.56
CA GLY A 147 11.79 13.47 2.83
C GLY A 147 11.06 14.12 1.66
N GLN A 148 9.77 13.83 1.48
CA GLN A 148 9.08 13.97 0.21
C GLN A 148 7.67 14.56 0.45
N TRP A 149 7.31 15.63 -0.29
CA TRP A 149 5.97 16.25 -0.28
C TRP A 149 5.00 15.60 -1.26
N PHE A 150 3.76 15.35 -0.83
CA PHE A 150 2.69 14.86 -1.67
C PHE A 150 1.44 15.71 -1.47
N ALA A 151 0.77 16.11 -2.54
CA ALA A 151 -0.59 16.62 -2.47
C ALA A 151 -1.59 15.48 -2.64
N ILE A 152 -2.68 15.57 -1.90
CA ILE A 152 -3.78 14.63 -1.96
C ILE A 152 -5.02 15.42 -2.33
N PHE A 153 -5.59 15.09 -3.48
CA PHE A 153 -6.82 15.64 -4.01
C PHE A 153 -7.88 14.54 -4.00
N PRO A 154 -9.04 14.75 -3.37
CA PRO A 154 -10.19 13.89 -3.59
C PRO A 154 -10.75 14.17 -5.00
N ILE A 155 -11.03 13.10 -5.74
CA ILE A 155 -11.53 13.14 -7.11
C ILE A 155 -12.66 12.14 -7.22
N HIS A 156 -13.78 12.54 -7.85
CA HIS A 156 -14.82 11.61 -8.24
C HIS A 156 -14.26 10.60 -9.21
N THR A 157 -14.41 9.32 -8.89
CA THR A 157 -14.02 8.27 -9.83
C THR A 157 -15.25 7.48 -10.21
N GLU A 158 -15.63 7.60 -11.46
CA GLU A 158 -16.58 6.70 -12.09
C GLU A 158 -15.95 5.32 -12.21
N THR A 159 -16.70 4.28 -11.85
CA THR A 159 -16.24 2.90 -12.01
C THR A 159 -16.49 2.49 -13.46
N THR A 160 -15.43 2.31 -14.24
CA THR A 160 -15.52 1.80 -15.60
C THR A 160 -15.55 0.28 -15.53
N LYS A 161 -16.76 -0.30 -15.43
CA LYS A 161 -16.90 -1.76 -15.53
C LYS A 161 -16.52 -2.18 -16.94
N LEU A 162 -15.42 -2.93 -17.06
CA LEU A 162 -15.00 -3.53 -18.32
C LEU A 162 -15.77 -4.84 -18.51
N ASP A 163 -16.27 -5.07 -19.73
CA ASP A 163 -16.84 -6.34 -20.12
C ASP A 163 -15.69 -7.30 -20.44
N LEU A 164 -15.39 -8.18 -19.49
CA LEU A 164 -14.25 -9.10 -19.53
C LEU A 164 -14.76 -10.52 -19.28
N ASP A 165 -14.20 -11.51 -19.97
CA ASP A 165 -14.54 -12.92 -19.72
C ASP A 165 -13.36 -13.73 -19.17
N GLY A 166 -12.17 -13.15 -19.17
CA GLY A 166 -10.94 -13.85 -18.79
C GLY A 166 -10.93 -14.28 -17.32
N VAL A 167 -10.39 -15.48 -17.07
CA VAL A 167 -10.11 -16.00 -15.72
C VAL A 167 -8.62 -16.31 -15.61
N ILE A 168 -7.98 -15.94 -14.51
CA ILE A 168 -6.57 -16.25 -14.26
C ILE A 168 -6.32 -16.66 -12.81
N ALA A 169 -5.51 -17.69 -12.62
CA ALA A 169 -5.00 -18.09 -11.31
C ALA A 169 -3.53 -17.73 -11.18
N LEU A 170 -3.18 -17.07 -10.07
CA LEU A 170 -1.84 -16.61 -9.80
C LEU A 170 -1.13 -17.50 -8.78
N ASP A 171 0.15 -17.73 -8.98
CA ASP A 171 1.05 -18.41 -8.05
C ASP A 171 2.25 -17.51 -7.73
N PRO A 172 2.40 -17.03 -6.48
CA PRO A 172 3.50 -16.18 -6.09
C PRO A 172 4.81 -16.94 -5.95
N GLY A 173 5.77 -16.60 -6.80
CA GLY A 173 7.09 -17.19 -6.81
C GLY A 173 8.16 -16.37 -6.07
N VAL A 174 9.35 -16.98 -5.95
CA VAL A 174 10.54 -16.29 -5.39
C VAL A 174 11.56 -15.90 -6.46
N ARG A 175 11.49 -16.51 -7.65
CA ARG A 175 12.40 -16.26 -8.78
C ARG A 175 11.72 -15.46 -9.90
N THR A 176 10.46 -15.78 -10.13
CA THR A 176 9.48 -14.98 -10.86
C THR A 176 8.53 -14.42 -9.81
N PHE A 177 8.09 -13.16 -9.93
CA PHE A 177 7.28 -12.53 -8.89
C PHE A 177 5.91 -13.19 -8.77
N LEU A 178 5.25 -13.40 -9.91
CA LEU A 178 3.98 -14.11 -10.02
C LEU A 178 3.99 -14.93 -11.31
N THR A 179 3.40 -16.12 -11.25
CA THR A 179 3.13 -16.95 -12.41
C THR A 179 1.63 -17.11 -12.53
N GLY A 180 1.06 -16.75 -13.68
CA GLY A 180 -0.36 -16.86 -13.97
C GLY A 180 -0.66 -18.02 -14.91
N PHE A 181 -1.81 -18.65 -14.74
CA PHE A 181 -2.40 -19.56 -15.72
C PHE A 181 -3.83 -19.12 -16.01
N ASP A 182 -4.16 -18.90 -17.28
CA ASP A 182 -5.47 -18.37 -17.70
C ASP A 182 -6.40 -19.41 -18.36
N GLY A 183 -6.08 -20.70 -18.18
CA GLY A 183 -6.80 -21.81 -18.83
C GLY A 183 -6.15 -22.25 -20.14
N HIS A 184 -5.43 -21.36 -20.83
CA HIS A 184 -4.80 -21.66 -22.11
C HIS A 184 -3.27 -21.50 -22.09
N ARG A 185 -2.75 -20.48 -21.42
CA ARG A 185 -1.33 -20.14 -21.40
C ARG A 185 -0.81 -19.87 -19.99
N PHE A 186 0.49 -20.07 -19.82
CA PHE A 186 1.24 -19.63 -18.64
C PHE A 186 1.87 -18.26 -18.90
N ILE A 187 1.75 -17.37 -17.92
CA ILE A 187 2.27 -15.99 -17.99
C ILE A 187 3.20 -15.78 -16.80
N GLU A 188 4.42 -15.30 -17.04
CA GLU A 188 5.39 -14.98 -15.99
C GLU A 188 5.50 -13.47 -15.79
N PHE A 189 5.29 -12.98 -14.56
CA PHE A 189 5.41 -11.57 -14.22
C PHE A 189 6.69 -11.28 -13.41
N GLY A 190 7.40 -10.20 -13.74
CA GLY A 190 8.60 -9.75 -13.03
C GLY A 190 9.83 -10.64 -13.23
N ARG A 191 9.90 -11.37 -14.36
CA ARG A 191 11.04 -12.21 -14.72
C ARG A 191 12.28 -11.34 -14.94
N GLY A 192 13.36 -11.59 -14.18
CA GLY A 192 14.62 -10.85 -14.29
C GLY A 192 14.75 -9.60 -13.38
N ASP A 193 13.64 -9.02 -12.93
CA ASP A 193 13.65 -7.82 -12.08
C ASP A 193 14.19 -8.08 -10.67
N ILE A 194 14.06 -9.33 -10.20
CA ILE A 194 14.62 -9.77 -8.91
C ILE A 194 16.12 -9.51 -8.84
N GLY A 195 16.85 -9.71 -9.92
CA GLY A 195 18.31 -9.49 -9.93
C GLY A 195 18.66 -8.02 -9.66
N ARG A 196 17.88 -7.09 -10.19
CA ARG A 196 18.06 -5.65 -9.95
C ARG A 196 17.70 -5.28 -8.51
N ILE A 197 16.53 -5.69 -8.03
CA ILE A 197 16.06 -5.40 -6.67
C ILE A 197 17.03 -6.00 -5.64
N THR A 198 17.47 -7.24 -5.86
CA THR A 198 18.42 -7.95 -4.97
C THR A 198 19.74 -7.21 -4.86
N ARG A 199 20.32 -6.76 -5.99
CA ARG A 199 21.56 -5.98 -6.00
C ARG A 199 21.42 -4.66 -5.23
N LEU A 200 20.29 -3.96 -5.40
CA LEU A 200 20.02 -2.72 -4.65
C LEU A 200 19.87 -2.99 -3.14
N CYS A 201 19.23 -4.10 -2.76
CA CYS A 201 19.11 -4.51 -1.36
C CYS A 201 20.47 -4.87 -0.74
N GLN A 202 21.35 -5.57 -1.47
CA GLN A 202 22.72 -5.85 -1.02
C GLN A 202 23.50 -4.55 -0.82
N HIS A 203 23.47 -3.64 -1.80
CA HIS A 203 24.13 -2.35 -1.68
C HIS A 203 23.59 -1.52 -0.51
N LEU A 204 22.29 -1.62 -0.21
CA LEU A 204 21.68 -0.99 0.95
C LEU A 204 22.21 -1.59 2.26
N ASP A 205 22.32 -2.92 2.36
CA ASP A 205 22.86 -3.61 3.52
C ASP A 205 24.31 -3.18 3.79
N ASP A 206 25.15 -3.13 2.75
CA ASP A 206 26.54 -2.66 2.84
C ASP A 206 26.62 -1.21 3.32
N LEU A 207 25.77 -0.35 2.76
CA LEU A 207 25.70 1.05 3.16
C LEU A 207 25.26 1.20 4.62
N ILE A 208 24.31 0.40 5.09
CA ILE A 208 23.86 0.38 6.49
C ILE A 208 24.99 -0.08 7.42
N SER A 209 25.74 -1.11 7.02
CA SER A 209 26.90 -1.60 7.78
C SER A 209 27.91 -0.48 7.98
N ARG A 210 28.29 0.22 6.90
CA ARG A 210 29.22 1.36 6.96
C ARG A 210 28.66 2.55 7.75
N VAL A 211 27.35 2.80 7.70
CA VAL A 211 26.68 3.85 8.51
C VAL A 211 26.89 3.62 10.01
N ARG A 212 26.92 2.35 10.47
CA ARG A 212 27.10 2.01 11.88
C ARG A 212 28.47 2.48 12.41
N LEU A 213 29.50 2.39 11.56
CA LEU A 213 30.87 2.77 11.86
C LEU A 213 31.14 4.28 11.67
N ALA A 214 30.39 4.94 10.79
CA ALA A 214 30.60 6.36 10.49
C ALA A 214 30.26 7.30 11.66
N LEU A 215 30.93 8.46 11.73
CA LEU A 215 30.73 9.47 12.76
C LEU A 215 29.91 10.69 12.27
N SER A 216 29.18 11.33 13.20
CA SER A 216 28.53 12.64 13.08
C SER A 216 27.97 12.99 11.68
N ARG A 217 28.60 13.95 10.96
CA ARG A 217 28.15 14.48 9.66
C ARG A 217 28.17 13.43 8.57
N GLN A 218 29.17 12.54 8.55
CA GLN A 218 29.25 11.45 7.60
C GLN A 218 28.11 10.46 7.81
N ARG A 219 27.85 10.05 9.06
CA ARG A 219 26.71 9.21 9.43
C ARG A 219 25.39 9.80 8.94
N LYS A 220 25.19 11.11 9.11
CA LYS A 220 23.98 11.82 8.62
C LYS A 220 23.85 11.74 7.10
N ARG A 221 24.90 12.05 6.34
CA ARG A 221 24.91 11.99 4.87
C ARG A 221 24.64 10.56 4.36
N MET A 222 25.27 9.56 4.97
CA MET A 222 25.08 8.16 4.60
C MET A 222 23.67 7.65 4.94
N ARG A 223 23.09 8.05 6.08
CA ARG A 223 21.67 7.76 6.39
C ARG A 223 20.72 8.36 5.36
N GLN A 224 21.00 9.57 4.89
CA GLN A 224 20.21 10.18 3.81
C GLN A 224 20.34 9.38 2.50
N ALA A 225 21.55 8.94 2.14
CA ALA A 225 21.78 8.07 0.99
C ALA A 225 21.02 6.73 1.11
N ALA A 226 21.09 6.08 2.28
CA ALA A 226 20.37 4.85 2.55
C ALA A 226 18.85 5.04 2.45
N ASN A 227 18.33 6.17 2.91
CA ASN A 227 16.90 6.50 2.77
C ASN A 227 16.50 6.73 1.30
N ARG A 228 17.33 7.39 0.50
CA ARG A 228 17.09 7.51 -0.95
C ARG A 228 17.06 6.14 -1.63
N LEU A 229 17.98 5.26 -1.27
CA LEU A 229 18.03 3.90 -1.82
C LEU A 229 16.82 3.06 -1.40
N ARG A 230 16.39 3.13 -0.14
CA ARG A 230 15.13 2.51 0.33
C ARG A 230 13.91 3.01 -0.43
N LEU A 231 13.86 4.30 -0.76
CA LEU A 231 12.78 4.87 -1.57
C LEU A 231 12.85 4.36 -3.01
N LYS A 232 14.05 4.31 -3.61
CA LYS A 232 14.23 3.76 -4.96
C LYS A 232 13.76 2.31 -5.06
N ILE A 233 14.19 1.45 -4.13
CA ILE A 233 13.75 0.05 -4.08
C ILE A 233 12.23 -0.03 -3.96
N ARG A 234 11.64 0.74 -3.03
CA ARG A 234 10.19 0.79 -2.86
C ARG A 234 9.47 1.20 -4.14
N ASN A 235 9.93 2.27 -4.80
CA ASN A 235 9.26 2.79 -6.00
C ASN A 235 9.34 1.79 -7.16
N LEU A 236 10.46 1.06 -7.31
CA LEU A 236 10.59 0.02 -8.33
C LEU A 236 9.60 -1.14 -8.10
N ILE A 237 9.43 -1.56 -6.84
CA ILE A 237 8.46 -2.59 -6.47
C ILE A 237 7.03 -2.09 -6.70
N ASP A 238 6.73 -0.87 -6.25
CA ASP A 238 5.40 -0.27 -6.38
C ASP A 238 5.03 -0.08 -7.87
N GLU A 239 5.98 0.32 -8.72
CA GLU A 239 5.80 0.41 -10.18
C GLU A 239 5.46 -0.95 -10.80
N ALA A 240 6.24 -1.99 -10.49
CA ALA A 240 5.97 -3.34 -10.97
C ALA A 240 4.58 -3.83 -10.52
N HIS A 241 4.21 -3.59 -9.27
CA HIS A 241 2.88 -3.94 -8.76
C HIS A 241 1.76 -3.22 -9.50
N TRP A 242 1.89 -1.93 -9.77
CA TRP A 242 0.90 -1.17 -10.53
C TRP A 242 0.74 -1.69 -11.96
N GLN A 243 1.85 -1.93 -12.65
CA GLN A 243 1.82 -2.43 -14.03
C GLN A 243 1.15 -3.81 -14.11
N ILE A 244 1.49 -4.71 -13.17
CA ILE A 244 0.91 -6.06 -13.13
C ILE A 244 -0.57 -6.00 -12.73
N ALA A 245 -0.92 -5.24 -11.69
CA ALA A 245 -2.31 -5.08 -11.28
C ALA A 245 -3.16 -4.47 -12.40
N HIS A 246 -2.65 -3.47 -13.11
CA HIS A 246 -3.29 -2.88 -14.27
C HIS A 246 -3.49 -3.94 -15.36
N TYR A 247 -2.45 -4.65 -15.76
CA TYR A 247 -2.56 -5.72 -16.76
C TYR A 247 -3.63 -6.75 -16.37
N LEU A 248 -3.60 -7.27 -15.14
CA LEU A 248 -4.54 -8.31 -14.72
C LEU A 248 -5.99 -7.82 -14.75
N THR A 249 -6.24 -6.62 -14.23
CA THR A 249 -7.60 -6.06 -14.09
C THR A 249 -8.19 -5.53 -15.40
N HIS A 250 -7.39 -5.37 -16.45
CA HIS A 250 -7.85 -4.99 -17.79
C HIS A 250 -8.02 -6.19 -18.73
N ASN A 251 -7.50 -7.37 -18.38
CA ASN A 251 -7.57 -8.56 -19.23
C ASN A 251 -8.43 -9.67 -18.62
N TYR A 252 -8.64 -9.67 -17.30
CA TYR A 252 -9.32 -10.75 -16.60
C TYR A 252 -10.45 -10.22 -15.70
N ARG A 253 -11.62 -10.85 -15.81
CA ARG A 253 -12.77 -10.62 -14.93
C ARG A 253 -12.57 -11.23 -13.56
N ILE A 254 -12.09 -12.47 -13.53
CA ILE A 254 -11.88 -13.21 -12.28
C ILE A 254 -10.40 -13.49 -12.11
N ILE A 255 -9.86 -13.07 -10.97
CA ILE A 255 -8.45 -13.24 -10.63
C ILE A 255 -8.36 -14.02 -9.33
N PHE A 256 -7.92 -15.27 -9.40
CA PHE A 256 -7.64 -16.07 -8.21
C PHE A 256 -6.26 -15.72 -7.66
N LEU A 257 -6.22 -15.33 -6.39
CA LEU A 257 -5.01 -14.94 -5.68
C LEU A 257 -4.84 -15.78 -4.41
N PRO A 258 -3.71 -16.47 -4.21
CA PRO A 258 -3.44 -17.20 -2.99
C PRO A 258 -3.39 -16.27 -1.77
N THR A 259 -3.94 -16.71 -0.64
CA THR A 259 -3.81 -15.98 0.62
C THR A 259 -2.36 -15.99 1.06
N PHE A 260 -1.76 -14.81 1.18
CA PHE A 260 -0.36 -14.68 1.60
C PHE A 260 -0.22 -14.93 3.11
N GLU A 261 0.03 -16.17 3.52
CA GLU A 261 0.46 -16.50 4.89
C GLU A 261 1.93 -16.09 5.16
N THR A 262 2.26 -14.85 4.84
CA THR A 262 3.61 -14.27 5.01
C THR A 262 4.13 -14.38 6.43
N SER A 263 3.25 -14.38 7.44
CA SER A 263 3.61 -14.61 8.85
C SER A 263 4.17 -16.02 9.11
N GLN A 264 3.59 -17.05 8.49
CA GLN A 264 4.04 -18.44 8.63
C GLN A 264 5.33 -18.71 7.85
N MET A 265 5.48 -18.14 6.66
CA MET A 265 6.69 -18.30 5.82
C MET A 265 7.93 -17.58 6.39
N VAL A 266 7.72 -16.50 7.16
CA VAL A 266 8.79 -15.64 7.70
C VAL A 266 9.23 -16.05 9.11
N SER A 267 8.37 -16.74 9.87
CA SER A 267 8.64 -17.21 11.23
C SER A 267 9.93 -18.03 11.31
N ARG A 268 10.85 -17.64 12.21
CA ARG A 268 12.15 -18.31 12.38
C ARG A 268 12.01 -19.69 13.03
N ALA A 269 10.97 -19.91 13.83
CA ALA A 269 10.80 -21.11 14.65
C ALA A 269 10.35 -22.36 13.86
N ARG A 270 9.71 -22.20 12.69
CA ARG A 270 9.19 -23.30 11.85
C ARG A 270 9.73 -23.28 10.42
N ARG A 271 10.89 -22.66 10.20
CA ARG A 271 11.39 -22.31 8.87
C ARG A 271 11.94 -23.53 8.10
N LYS A 272 11.25 -23.92 7.02
CA LYS A 272 11.75 -24.88 5.99
C LYS A 272 12.46 -24.20 4.79
N ILE A 273 12.48 -22.86 4.74
CA ILE A 273 12.95 -22.06 3.60
C ILE A 273 14.25 -21.31 3.95
N ARG A 274 15.23 -21.24 3.04
CA ARG A 274 16.52 -20.53 3.28
C ARG A 274 16.32 -19.02 3.50
N SER A 275 17.18 -18.41 4.34
CA SER A 275 17.12 -16.99 4.72
C SER A 275 17.15 -16.00 3.53
N LYS A 276 17.93 -16.32 2.49
CA LYS A 276 18.02 -15.54 1.24
C LYS A 276 16.69 -15.52 0.46
N THR A 277 16.01 -16.66 0.41
CA THR A 277 14.71 -16.84 -0.24
C THR A 277 13.63 -16.06 0.50
N VAL A 278 13.61 -16.11 1.84
CA VAL A 278 12.68 -15.30 2.64
C VAL A 278 12.92 -13.80 2.43
N ARG A 279 14.17 -13.36 2.31
CA ARG A 279 14.48 -11.96 2.00
C ARG A 279 13.98 -11.54 0.62
N ALA A 280 14.04 -12.43 -0.38
CA ALA A 280 13.50 -12.16 -1.70
C ALA A 280 11.96 -12.06 -1.70
N ILE A 281 11.27 -12.98 -1.00
CA ILE A 281 9.80 -12.94 -0.80
C ILE A 281 9.37 -11.65 -0.06
N LEU A 282 10.05 -11.31 1.03
CA LEU A 282 9.82 -10.06 1.75
C LEU A 282 10.16 -8.83 0.90
N GLY A 283 11.11 -8.98 -0.03
CA GLY A 283 11.50 -7.94 -0.98
C GLY A 283 10.36 -7.55 -1.91
N TRP A 284 9.59 -8.52 -2.40
CA TRP A 284 8.44 -8.27 -3.27
C TRP A 284 7.21 -7.73 -2.55
N ALA A 285 7.12 -7.85 -1.23
CA ALA A 285 6.02 -7.27 -0.45
C ALA A 285 4.62 -7.65 -1.00
N HIS A 286 4.37 -8.95 -1.20
CA HIS A 286 3.15 -9.49 -1.81
C HIS A 286 1.83 -8.96 -1.21
N TYR A 287 1.75 -8.78 0.11
CA TYR A 287 0.57 -8.15 0.73
C TYR A 287 0.29 -6.74 0.17
N ARG A 288 1.33 -5.97 -0.18
CA ARG A 288 1.14 -4.67 -0.83
C ARG A 288 0.63 -4.82 -2.26
N PHE A 289 1.05 -5.86 -2.98
CA PHE A 289 0.52 -6.16 -4.30
C PHE A 289 -0.98 -6.49 -4.24
N GLU A 290 -1.40 -7.30 -3.27
CA GLU A 290 -2.82 -7.57 -2.99
C GLU A 290 -3.62 -6.27 -2.84
N LEU A 291 -3.13 -5.31 -2.05
CA LEU A 291 -3.78 -4.01 -1.90
C LEU A 291 -3.87 -3.20 -3.21
N PHE A 292 -2.86 -3.27 -4.06
CA PHE A 292 -2.89 -2.61 -5.38
C PHE A 292 -3.89 -3.30 -6.32
N LEU A 293 -3.92 -4.63 -6.31
CA LEU A 293 -4.82 -5.42 -7.12
C LEU A 293 -6.28 -5.18 -6.72
N ASP A 294 -6.60 -5.24 -5.43
CA ASP A 294 -7.94 -4.95 -4.89
C ASP A 294 -8.37 -3.51 -5.24
N HIS A 295 -7.43 -2.55 -5.19
CA HIS A 295 -7.71 -1.17 -5.56
C HIS A 295 -8.06 -1.01 -7.05
N GLN A 296 -7.30 -1.66 -7.93
CA GLN A 296 -7.55 -1.62 -9.37
C GLN A 296 -8.82 -2.38 -9.76
N ALA A 297 -9.05 -3.55 -9.16
CA ALA A 297 -10.22 -4.38 -9.40
C ALA A 297 -11.53 -3.64 -9.10
N ARG A 298 -11.57 -2.85 -8.01
CA ARG A 298 -12.71 -1.95 -7.70
C ARG A 298 -12.95 -0.86 -8.75
N THR A 299 -11.94 -0.54 -9.56
CA THR A 299 -12.02 0.49 -10.60
C THR A 299 -12.48 -0.09 -11.93
N THR A 300 -11.97 -1.26 -12.31
CA THR A 300 -12.28 -1.95 -13.57
C THR A 300 -13.51 -2.85 -13.50
N GLY A 301 -13.98 -3.17 -12.29
CA GLY A 301 -15.05 -4.14 -12.06
C GLY A 301 -14.59 -5.60 -11.99
N SER A 302 -13.28 -5.88 -12.03
CA SER A 302 -12.76 -7.25 -11.84
C SER A 302 -13.01 -7.76 -10.41
N THR A 303 -13.13 -9.08 -10.27
CA THR A 303 -13.30 -9.78 -8.99
C THR A 303 -12.02 -10.50 -8.60
N VAL A 304 -11.46 -10.18 -7.44
CA VAL A 304 -10.30 -10.86 -6.86
C VAL A 304 -10.80 -11.88 -5.84
N ILE A 305 -10.60 -13.17 -6.10
CA ILE A 305 -11.00 -14.26 -5.22
C ILE A 305 -9.76 -14.79 -4.50
N LYS A 306 -9.80 -14.77 -3.17
CA LYS A 306 -8.67 -15.20 -2.34
C LYS A 306 -8.87 -16.65 -1.89
N GLY A 307 -7.87 -17.50 -2.08
CA GLY A 307 -7.96 -18.94 -1.78
C GLY A 307 -6.71 -19.50 -1.10
N SER A 308 -6.87 -20.61 -0.37
CA SER A 308 -5.74 -21.29 0.28
C SER A 308 -4.95 -22.14 -0.72
N GLU A 309 -3.62 -22.04 -0.66
CA GLU A 309 -2.68 -22.75 -1.54
C GLU A 309 -2.26 -24.14 -1.01
N ALA A 310 -2.93 -24.68 0.03
CA ALA A 310 -2.43 -25.87 0.71
C ALA A 310 -2.24 -27.05 -0.29
N TYR A 311 -1.03 -27.63 -0.31
CA TYR A 311 -0.66 -28.80 -1.14
C TYR A 311 -0.68 -28.64 -2.68
N SER A 312 -1.03 -27.48 -3.25
CA SER A 312 -1.05 -27.26 -4.71
C SER A 312 0.34 -27.46 -5.35
N SER A 313 1.38 -26.91 -4.73
CA SER A 313 2.77 -27.01 -5.20
C SER A 313 3.39 -28.41 -5.01
N LYS A 314 2.67 -29.33 -4.35
CA LYS A 314 3.09 -30.72 -4.11
C LYS A 314 2.33 -31.76 -4.91
N THR A 315 1.21 -31.38 -5.48
CA THR A 315 0.30 -32.29 -6.16
C THR A 315 0.56 -32.26 -7.65
N CYS A 316 0.70 -33.43 -8.27
CA CYS A 316 0.81 -33.49 -9.72
C CYS A 316 -0.53 -33.08 -10.35
N THR A 317 -0.51 -32.03 -11.17
CA THR A 317 -1.70 -31.53 -11.88
C THR A 317 -2.24 -32.49 -12.94
N HIS A 318 -1.47 -33.52 -13.33
CA HIS A 318 -1.89 -34.51 -14.32
C HIS A 318 -2.52 -35.77 -13.70
N CYS A 319 -1.94 -36.32 -12.62
CA CYS A 319 -2.42 -37.57 -12.02
C CYS A 319 -2.88 -37.46 -10.54
N GLY A 320 -2.82 -36.26 -9.95
CA GLY A 320 -3.23 -36.05 -8.55
C GLY A 320 -2.25 -36.60 -7.49
N HIS A 321 -1.14 -37.22 -7.88
CA HIS A 321 -0.18 -37.78 -6.91
C HIS A 321 0.46 -36.68 -6.05
N ILE A 322 0.38 -36.83 -4.72
CA ILE A 322 0.94 -35.88 -3.74
C ILE A 322 2.35 -36.30 -3.35
N HIS A 323 3.32 -35.44 -3.63
CA HIS A 323 4.72 -35.68 -3.26
C HIS A 323 4.99 -35.27 -1.81
N GLN A 324 5.44 -36.20 -0.96
CA GLN A 324 5.77 -35.90 0.44
C GLN A 324 7.01 -34.99 0.60
N SER A 325 8.06 -35.24 -0.19
CA SER A 325 9.33 -34.50 -0.17
C SER A 325 9.69 -33.90 -1.54
N LEU A 326 9.21 -32.68 -1.79
CA LEU A 326 9.68 -31.87 -2.91
C LEU A 326 10.84 -30.98 -2.45
N GLY A 327 12.03 -31.27 -2.97
CA GLY A 327 13.20 -30.41 -2.80
C GLY A 327 13.07 -29.06 -3.53
N GLY A 328 14.19 -28.35 -3.72
CA GLY A 328 14.22 -27.03 -4.39
C GLY A 328 14.31 -27.07 -5.93
N SER A 329 13.92 -28.17 -6.57
CA SER A 329 14.01 -28.33 -8.04
C SER A 329 13.13 -27.33 -8.78
N LYS A 330 13.64 -26.82 -9.91
CA LYS A 330 12.90 -25.96 -10.85
C LYS A 330 11.88 -26.73 -11.67
N ILE A 331 12.21 -27.99 -11.96
CA ILE A 331 11.39 -28.88 -12.78
C ILE A 331 10.68 -29.82 -11.82
N PHE A 332 9.35 -29.83 -11.91
CA PHE A 332 8.49 -30.83 -11.31
C PHE A 332 8.49 -32.06 -12.21
N LYS A 333 8.91 -33.21 -11.66
CA LYS A 333 8.83 -34.51 -12.32
C LYS A 333 8.00 -35.44 -11.46
N CYS A 334 6.85 -35.87 -11.97
CA CYS A 334 6.00 -36.82 -11.27
C CYS A 334 6.61 -38.21 -11.32
N LYS A 335 6.76 -38.88 -10.17
CA LYS A 335 7.24 -40.26 -10.11
C LYS A 335 6.18 -41.29 -10.50
N SER A 336 4.90 -40.92 -10.40
CA SER A 336 3.77 -41.82 -10.67
C SER A 336 3.39 -41.84 -12.15
N CYS A 337 3.30 -40.67 -12.82
CA CYS A 337 2.89 -40.60 -14.23
C CYS A 337 3.97 -40.09 -15.18
N GLY A 338 5.17 -39.76 -14.71
CA GLY A 338 6.26 -39.25 -15.54
C GLY A 338 6.12 -37.78 -16.00
N ASN A 339 4.98 -37.14 -15.75
CA ASN A 339 4.73 -35.76 -16.19
C ASN A 339 5.83 -34.79 -15.71
N THR A 340 6.32 -33.96 -16.63
CA THR A 340 7.45 -33.05 -16.42
C THR A 340 7.07 -31.63 -16.82
N LEU A 341 7.06 -30.70 -15.87
CA LEU A 341 6.74 -29.29 -16.11
C LEU A 341 7.51 -28.36 -15.16
N PRO A 342 7.66 -27.07 -15.48
CA PRO A 342 8.15 -26.09 -14.52
C PRO A 342 7.29 -26.09 -13.25
N ARG A 343 7.94 -26.03 -12.07
CA ARG A 343 7.25 -26.11 -10.78
C ARG A 343 6.22 -25.00 -10.58
N ASP A 344 6.58 -23.78 -10.96
CA ASP A 344 5.71 -22.60 -10.81
C ASP A 344 4.48 -22.73 -11.75
N PHE A 345 4.59 -23.46 -12.86
CA PHE A 345 3.44 -23.76 -13.74
C PHE A 345 2.52 -24.81 -13.11
N ASN A 346 3.10 -25.86 -12.49
CA ASN A 346 2.32 -26.82 -11.73
C ASN A 346 1.58 -26.17 -10.55
N GLY A 347 2.22 -25.20 -9.88
CA GLY A 347 1.62 -24.42 -8.80
C GLY A 347 0.41 -23.61 -9.28
N ALA A 348 0.59 -22.78 -10.31
CA ALA A 348 -0.48 -21.96 -10.88
C ALA A 348 -1.67 -22.78 -11.39
N LEU A 349 -1.41 -23.87 -12.14
CA LEU A 349 -2.46 -24.76 -12.62
C LEU A 349 -3.16 -25.50 -11.47
N GLY A 350 -2.41 -26.02 -10.50
CA GLY A 350 -2.98 -26.69 -9.33
C GLY A 350 -3.85 -25.74 -8.49
N PHE A 351 -3.43 -24.48 -8.36
CA PHE A 351 -4.22 -23.47 -7.68
C PHE A 351 -5.50 -23.11 -8.46
N MET A 352 -5.45 -22.99 -9.80
CA MET A 352 -6.65 -22.82 -10.62
C MET A 352 -7.67 -23.94 -10.38
N LEU A 353 -7.24 -25.20 -10.53
CA LEU A 353 -8.11 -26.37 -10.36
C LEU A 353 -8.74 -26.40 -8.97
N ARG A 354 -7.96 -26.06 -7.95
CA ARG A 354 -8.47 -25.97 -6.58
C ARG A 354 -9.43 -24.82 -6.40
N ALA A 355 -9.11 -23.63 -6.90
CA ALA A 355 -9.99 -22.47 -6.78
C ALA A 355 -11.33 -22.72 -7.48
N LEU A 356 -11.33 -23.40 -8.62
CA LEU A 356 -12.54 -23.83 -9.31
C LEU A 356 -13.33 -24.89 -8.52
N ARG A 357 -12.66 -25.81 -7.82
CA ARG A 357 -13.31 -26.80 -6.93
C ARG A 357 -13.93 -26.14 -5.69
N ASP A 358 -13.15 -25.29 -5.02
CA ASP A 358 -13.50 -24.73 -3.71
C ASP A 358 -14.49 -23.56 -3.85
N SER A 359 -14.56 -22.92 -5.02
CA SER A 359 -15.55 -21.89 -5.32
C SER A 359 -16.80 -22.54 -5.88
N SER A 360 -17.85 -22.73 -5.07
CA SER A 360 -19.19 -22.94 -5.61
C SER A 360 -19.69 -21.58 -6.12
N PHE A 361 -19.78 -21.42 -7.45
CA PHE A 361 -20.31 -20.22 -8.09
C PHE A 361 -21.67 -20.53 -8.71
N THR A 362 -22.69 -19.74 -8.34
CA THR A 362 -23.89 -19.56 -9.16
C THR A 362 -23.69 -18.30 -10.01
N VAL A 363 -23.82 -18.45 -11.33
CA VAL A 363 -23.84 -17.33 -12.27
C VAL A 363 -25.31 -16.95 -12.43
N SER A 364 -25.73 -15.82 -11.85
CA SER A 364 -27.00 -15.20 -12.21
C SER A 364 -26.80 -14.27 -13.41
N ASP A 365 -27.85 -14.08 -14.21
CA ASP A 365 -27.86 -13.30 -15.46
C ASP A 365 -27.41 -11.83 -15.29
N ASP A 366 -27.26 -11.34 -14.06
CA ASP A 366 -26.79 -9.99 -13.71
C ASP A 366 -25.26 -9.89 -13.50
N GLY A 367 -24.50 -10.95 -13.77
CA GLY A 367 -23.02 -10.94 -13.73
C GLY A 367 -22.39 -10.87 -12.33
N VAL A 368 -23.19 -11.00 -11.26
CA VAL A 368 -22.73 -11.08 -9.88
C VAL A 368 -22.33 -12.52 -9.57
N ALA A 369 -21.02 -12.79 -9.48
CA ALA A 369 -20.53 -14.04 -8.94
C ALA A 369 -20.73 -14.04 -7.41
N ILE A 370 -21.75 -14.74 -6.91
CA ILE A 370 -21.85 -15.05 -5.49
C ILE A 370 -20.90 -16.21 -5.24
N ALA A 371 -19.70 -15.90 -4.75
CA ALA A 371 -18.83 -16.91 -4.17
C ALA A 371 -19.39 -17.28 -2.80
N ALA A 372 -20.06 -18.43 -2.70
CA ALA A 372 -20.25 -19.07 -1.41
C ALA A 372 -18.88 -19.58 -0.96
N LEU A 373 -18.13 -18.75 -0.20
CA LEU A 373 -17.03 -19.28 0.58
C LEU A 373 -17.66 -20.24 1.59
N SER A 374 -17.41 -21.54 1.43
CA SER A 374 -17.74 -22.54 2.45
C SER A 374 -16.81 -22.31 3.66
N SER A 375 -17.07 -21.25 4.43
CA SER A 375 -16.25 -20.86 5.57
C SER A 375 -16.61 -21.58 6.87
N ASP A 376 -17.48 -22.60 6.85
CA ASP A 376 -17.92 -23.26 8.10
C ASP A 376 -18.08 -24.79 7.99
N TYR A 377 -17.07 -25.52 7.50
CA TYR A 377 -16.95 -26.94 7.87
C TYR A 377 -15.53 -27.30 8.33
N PRO A 378 -15.35 -27.64 9.63
CA PRO A 378 -14.09 -28.15 10.13
C PRO A 378 -13.90 -29.58 9.59
N TYR A 379 -12.73 -29.83 8.99
CA TYR A 379 -12.13 -31.14 8.75
C TYR A 379 -13.09 -32.27 8.31
N CYS A 380 -13.09 -32.62 7.02
CA CYS A 380 -13.30 -34.00 6.61
C CYS A 380 -12.35 -34.34 5.46
N VAL A 381 -11.38 -35.20 5.80
CA VAL A 381 -10.51 -35.93 4.87
C VAL A 381 -11.33 -37.13 4.38
N ALA A 382 -11.35 -37.34 3.06
CA ALA A 382 -11.56 -38.65 2.46
C ALA A 382 -10.40 -38.91 1.50
#